data_AF-A0A497APH8-F1
#
_entry.id   AF-A0A497APH8-F1
#
_cell.length_a   1.000
_cell.length_b   1.000
_cell.length_c   1.000
_cell.angle_alpha   90.00
_cell.angle_beta   90.00
_cell.angle_gamma   90.00
#
_symmetry.space_group_name_H-M   'P 1'
#
loop_
_entity.id
_entity.type
_entity.pdbx_description
1 polymer ?
#
loop_
_entity_poly.entity_id
_entity_poly.type
_entity_poly.pdbx_seq_one_letter_code
_entity_poly.pdbx_strand_id
1 'polypeptide(L)'
;TSPNYEVKYAILTKNDPDESPSLDSTKTLEAYGNQIAHGLSCYDSKDFMIVYKDESLSYTGSDLLAYVKLKDNEQTDSIQLYYLPEQASEYKQLLLDLFDNTNAGNTIKVAMAFFIEPNVGESGSLSKVDAKNRGVEVYVIIDDSDSNDEVYNYLSTNGVNVKLASGGEFYTMHDKFVIVKNSSGNYIVVSTSNFIVENFNQSNDTALFIKSKALTHFFEEEFDYMWNDNFGANKKRDHSFLVFVNEKTFEGYFNPQRYGDWKRVPYLISGYIYRSNETIFTAHLFNLANSVKPIRQALVDAYNESKKVRGIFTEEANFDMPYRAPKCSKHGELFRC
;
A
#
# COMPACT_ATOMS: atom_id res chain seq x y z
N THR A 1 15.02 34.00 -8.92
CA THR A 1 15.02 33.65 -7.48
C THR A 1 14.56 32.21 -7.37
N SER A 2 15.48 31.27 -7.14
CA SER A 2 15.11 29.87 -6.92
C SER A 2 14.26 29.77 -5.66
N PRO A 3 13.20 28.95 -5.64
CA PRO A 3 12.55 28.60 -4.40
C PRO A 3 13.54 27.76 -3.58
N ASN A 4 13.97 28.28 -2.43
CA ASN A 4 14.65 27.46 -1.44
C ASN A 4 13.61 26.46 -0.91
N TYR A 5 13.66 25.22 -1.39
CA TYR A 5 12.91 24.14 -0.79
C TYR A 5 13.71 23.58 0.39
N GLU A 6 13.21 23.86 1.59
CA GLU A 6 13.79 23.39 2.84
C GLU A 6 13.39 21.93 3.05
N VAL A 7 14.17 20.98 2.52
CA VAL A 7 13.99 19.56 2.83
C VAL A 7 14.58 19.32 4.22
N LYS A 8 13.73 19.01 5.19
CA LYS A 8 14.12 18.84 6.59
C LYS A 8 14.22 17.37 6.96
N TYR A 9 15.29 17.02 7.68
CA TYR A 9 15.45 15.69 8.26
C TYR A 9 14.58 15.53 9.50
N ALA A 10 14.03 14.35 9.73
CA ALA A 10 13.53 13.96 11.05
C ALA A 10 14.66 13.24 11.82
N ILE A 11 15.12 13.80 12.93
CA ILE A 11 15.98 13.14 13.92
C ILE A 11 15.08 12.37 14.87
N LEU A 12 15.31 11.06 14.99
CA LEU A 12 14.70 10.21 15.99
C LEU A 12 15.70 10.05 17.16
N THR A 13 15.31 10.48 18.38
CA THR A 13 16.19 10.42 19.55
C THR A 13 16.30 8.98 20.07
N LYS A 14 17.54 8.49 20.15
CA LYS A 14 17.90 7.07 20.40
C LYS A 14 17.29 6.43 21.67
N ASN A 15 16.88 7.22 22.67
CA ASN A 15 16.54 6.71 24.00
C ASN A 15 15.17 7.19 24.52
N ASP A 16 14.39 7.92 23.72
CA ASP A 16 13.05 8.38 24.10
C ASP A 16 12.12 8.25 22.90
N PRO A 17 11.50 7.08 22.71
CA PRO A 17 10.72 6.78 21.53
C PRO A 17 9.34 7.46 21.51
N ASP A 18 8.99 8.22 22.55
CA ASP A 18 7.75 8.99 22.66
C ASP A 18 7.96 10.48 22.30
N GLU A 19 9.23 10.89 22.08
CA GLU A 19 9.56 12.23 21.61
C GLU A 19 9.19 12.38 20.12
N SER A 20 8.46 13.45 19.80
CA SER A 20 8.17 13.80 18.40
C SER A 20 9.48 14.00 17.63
N PRO A 21 9.61 13.50 16.38
CA PRO A 21 10.83 13.66 15.60
C PRO A 21 11.22 15.14 15.49
N SER A 22 12.46 15.49 15.84
CA SER A 22 12.94 16.86 15.77
C SER A 22 13.59 17.13 14.42
N LEU A 23 13.47 18.35 13.90
CA LEU A 23 14.04 18.68 12.59
C LEU A 23 15.55 18.97 12.73
N ASP A 24 16.42 18.23 12.03
CA ASP A 24 17.85 18.58 11.98
C ASP A 24 18.01 19.86 11.16
N SER A 25 18.20 20.99 11.85
CA SER A 25 18.45 22.30 11.22
C SER A 25 19.91 22.49 10.79
N THR A 26 20.79 21.53 11.10
CA THR A 26 22.24 21.62 10.83
C THR A 26 22.70 20.81 9.62
N LYS A 27 21.82 19.96 9.07
CA LYS A 27 22.07 19.21 7.85
C LYS A 27 20.98 19.53 6.84
N THR A 28 21.39 19.89 5.63
CA THR A 28 20.48 20.16 4.52
C THR A 28 20.97 19.32 3.35
N LEU A 29 20.07 18.54 2.72
CA LEU A 29 20.34 18.05 1.37
C LEU A 29 20.27 19.28 0.46
N GLU A 30 21.43 19.80 0.07
CA GLU A 30 21.51 20.89 -0.90
C GLU A 30 21.13 20.33 -2.28
N ALA A 31 19.87 20.52 -2.65
CA ALA A 31 19.46 20.38 -4.04
C ALA A 31 20.13 21.50 -4.86
N TYR A 32 20.74 21.16 -6.00
CA TYR A 32 21.34 22.18 -6.86
C TYR A 32 20.25 22.75 -7.77
N GLY A 33 20.00 24.07 -7.68
CA GLY A 33 19.06 24.76 -8.56
C GLY A 33 17.58 24.45 -8.26
N ASN A 34 16.88 23.84 -9.22
CA ASN A 34 15.45 23.49 -9.16
C ASN A 34 15.22 21.97 -9.05
N GLN A 35 16.23 21.23 -8.60
CA GLN A 35 16.16 19.79 -8.44
C GLN A 35 15.26 19.39 -7.27
N ILE A 36 14.48 18.32 -7.44
CA ILE A 36 13.60 17.73 -6.43
C ILE A 36 14.05 16.29 -6.18
N ALA A 37 14.20 15.89 -4.91
CA ALA A 37 14.44 14.49 -4.58
C ALA A 37 13.29 13.64 -5.14
N HIS A 38 13.60 12.69 -6.02
CA HIS A 38 12.62 11.97 -6.83
C HIS A 38 12.52 10.48 -6.48
N GLY A 39 13.63 9.86 -6.09
CA GLY A 39 13.66 8.46 -5.69
C GLY A 39 14.80 8.16 -4.73
N LEU A 40 14.68 7.08 -3.98
CA LEU A 40 15.73 6.55 -3.10
C LEU A 40 15.91 5.08 -3.47
N SER A 41 17.12 4.69 -3.85
CA SER A 41 17.47 3.35 -4.29
C SER A 41 18.51 2.74 -3.36
N CYS A 42 18.41 1.44 -3.09
CA CYS A 42 19.41 0.70 -2.35
C CYS A 42 20.62 0.42 -3.25
N TYR A 43 21.79 0.98 -2.90
CA TYR A 43 23.05 0.64 -3.53
C TYR A 43 23.63 -0.63 -2.90
N ASP A 44 23.56 -0.75 -1.56
CA ASP A 44 23.77 -1.99 -0.81
C ASP A 44 23.11 -1.97 0.59
N SER A 45 23.33 -3.02 1.39
CA SER A 45 22.77 -3.22 2.75
C SER A 45 22.91 -2.06 3.74
N LYS A 46 23.84 -1.12 3.49
CA LYS A 46 24.13 0.02 4.37
C LYS A 46 24.06 1.35 3.61
N ASP A 47 23.97 1.29 2.29
CA ASP A 47 24.26 2.40 1.40
C ASP A 47 23.10 2.63 0.44
N PHE A 48 22.54 3.81 0.48
CA PHE A 48 21.39 4.21 -0.34
C PHE A 48 21.75 5.37 -1.25
N MET A 49 20.94 5.58 -2.27
CA MET A 49 21.20 6.51 -3.35
C MET A 49 19.96 7.35 -3.60
N ILE A 50 20.04 8.66 -3.38
CA ILE A 50 18.94 9.57 -3.73
C ILE A 50 19.10 10.00 -5.18
N VAL A 51 18.06 9.74 -5.96
CA VAL A 51 17.90 10.21 -7.33
C VAL A 51 17.16 11.54 -7.29
N TYR A 52 17.74 12.55 -7.93
CA TYR A 52 17.11 13.85 -8.11
C TYR A 52 16.47 13.93 -9.49
N LYS A 53 15.35 14.65 -9.56
CA LYS A 53 14.73 15.05 -10.82
C LYS A 53 14.99 16.54 -11.03
N ASP A 54 15.59 16.86 -12.16
CA ASP A 54 15.73 18.22 -12.64
C ASP A 54 14.47 18.57 -13.46
N GLU A 55 13.75 19.62 -13.06
CA GLU A 55 12.57 20.11 -13.79
C GLU A 55 12.89 21.27 -14.75
N SER A 56 14.18 21.53 -15.02
CA SER A 56 14.59 22.58 -15.96
C SER A 56 14.29 22.12 -17.39
N LEU A 57 13.46 22.92 -18.06
CA LEU A 57 12.95 22.65 -19.40
C LEU A 57 14.09 22.65 -20.43
N SER A 58 14.67 21.48 -20.70
CA SER A 58 15.15 21.01 -22.01
C SER A 58 16.03 19.74 -21.93
N TYR A 59 16.32 19.22 -20.74
CA TYR A 59 17.14 18.01 -20.57
C TYR A 59 16.29 16.82 -20.09
N THR A 60 16.34 15.71 -20.83
CA THR A 60 15.66 14.45 -20.50
C THR A 60 16.56 13.50 -19.69
N GLY A 61 17.55 14.04 -18.95
CA GLY A 61 18.52 13.26 -18.18
C GLY A 61 18.19 13.31 -16.69
N SER A 62 18.18 12.15 -16.03
CA SER A 62 18.18 12.06 -14.57
C SER A 62 19.62 12.05 -14.07
N ASP A 63 20.02 13.08 -13.32
CA ASP A 63 21.34 13.12 -12.71
C ASP A 63 21.35 12.39 -11.35
N LEU A 64 22.32 11.49 -11.19
CA LEU A 64 22.53 10.69 -10.00
C LEU A 64 23.50 11.41 -9.06
N LEU A 65 23.03 11.97 -7.94
CA LEU A 65 23.83 12.95 -7.20
C LEU A 65 23.98 12.75 -5.68
N ALA A 66 23.43 11.72 -5.04
CA ALA A 66 23.76 11.52 -3.62
C ALA A 66 23.72 10.06 -3.13
N TYR A 67 24.62 9.79 -2.18
CA TYR A 67 24.75 8.57 -1.38
C TYR A 67 24.34 8.88 0.07
N VAL A 68 23.44 8.08 0.64
CA VAL A 68 22.95 8.20 2.03
C VAL A 68 23.16 6.87 2.74
N LYS A 69 23.97 6.91 3.81
CA LYS A 69 24.16 5.79 4.73
C LYS A 69 23.20 5.95 5.92
N LEU A 70 22.27 5.02 6.08
CA LEU A 70 21.35 5.03 7.22
C LEU A 70 22.03 4.41 8.44
N LYS A 71 22.05 5.16 9.54
CA LYS A 71 22.77 4.74 10.76
C LYS A 71 21.95 3.79 11.63
N ASP A 72 20.62 3.87 11.58
CA ASP A 72 19.71 3.16 12.48
C ASP A 72 18.53 2.58 11.70
N ASN A 73 18.39 1.26 11.74
CA ASN A 73 17.39 0.46 11.04
C ASN A 73 16.49 -0.17 12.11
N GLU A 74 15.18 0.02 12.01
CA GLU A 74 14.23 -0.49 13.00
C GLU A 74 14.37 -2.01 13.10
N GLN A 75 14.48 -2.53 14.33
CA GLN A 75 14.50 -3.98 14.56
C GLN A 75 13.15 -4.44 15.08
N THR A 76 12.68 -5.56 14.54
CA THR A 76 11.44 -6.19 14.98
C THR A 76 11.51 -7.70 14.78
N ASP A 77 11.01 -8.48 15.74
CA ASP A 77 10.93 -9.94 15.59
C ASP A 77 9.63 -10.38 14.94
N SER A 78 8.77 -9.43 14.53
CA SER A 78 7.39 -9.69 14.10
C SER A 78 7.15 -9.20 12.68
N ILE A 79 7.73 -9.90 11.70
CA ILE A 79 7.38 -9.79 10.28
C ILE A 79 6.78 -11.14 9.87
N GLN A 80 5.49 -11.17 9.55
CA GLN A 80 4.79 -12.38 9.20
C GLN A 80 3.94 -12.19 7.94
N LEU A 81 4.09 -13.12 6.99
CA LEU A 81 3.28 -13.20 5.78
C LEU A 81 2.28 -14.35 5.94
N TYR A 82 1.03 -14.10 5.59
CA TYR A 82 -0.05 -15.07 5.56
C TYR A 82 -0.50 -15.30 4.12
N TYR A 83 -0.66 -16.55 3.74
CA TYR A 83 -1.21 -16.98 2.45
C TYR A 83 -2.65 -17.47 2.63
N LEU A 84 -3.60 -16.84 1.95
CA LEU A 84 -5.01 -17.21 1.97
C LEU A 84 -5.34 -18.08 0.75
N PRO A 85 -6.29 -19.02 0.88
CA PRO A 85 -7.10 -19.30 2.07
C PRO A 85 -6.42 -20.21 3.12
N GLU A 86 -5.22 -20.72 2.84
CA GLU A 86 -4.54 -21.74 3.67
C GLU A 86 -4.36 -21.30 5.13
N GLN A 87 -4.01 -20.03 5.36
CA GLN A 87 -3.72 -19.47 6.68
C GLN A 87 -4.80 -18.46 7.13
N ALA A 88 -6.02 -18.60 6.63
CA ALA A 88 -7.11 -17.67 6.90
C ALA A 88 -7.53 -17.63 8.38
N SER A 89 -7.50 -18.77 9.05
CA SER A 89 -7.87 -18.86 10.47
C SER A 89 -6.82 -18.14 11.33
N GLU A 90 -5.54 -18.34 11.05
CA GLU A 90 -4.42 -17.71 11.75
C GLU A 90 -4.38 -16.21 11.49
N TYR A 91 -4.60 -15.78 10.24
CA TYR A 91 -4.67 -14.36 9.89
C TYR A 91 -5.85 -13.67 10.59
N LYS A 92 -7.03 -14.29 10.56
CA LYS A 92 -8.22 -13.75 11.24
C LYS A 92 -7.99 -13.71 12.76
N GLN A 93 -7.39 -14.75 13.33
CA GLN A 93 -7.08 -14.78 14.76
C GLN A 93 -6.08 -13.69 15.16
N LEU A 94 -5.05 -13.42 14.33
CA LEU A 94 -4.13 -12.30 14.54
C LEU A 94 -4.89 -10.96 14.65
N LEU A 95 -5.82 -10.69 13.73
CA LEU A 95 -6.61 -9.45 13.76
C LEU A 95 -7.48 -9.37 15.02
N LEU A 96 -8.15 -10.47 15.38
CA LEU A 96 -8.94 -10.56 16.61
C LEU A 96 -8.07 -10.30 17.84
N ASP A 97 -6.90 -10.93 17.93
CA ASP A 97 -5.96 -10.75 19.04
C ASP A 97 -5.46 -9.31 19.12
N LEU A 98 -5.14 -8.67 17.99
CA LEU A 98 -4.74 -7.26 17.98
C LEU A 98 -5.85 -6.34 18.51
N PHE A 99 -7.11 -6.59 18.12
CA PHE A 99 -8.25 -5.79 18.56
C PHE A 99 -8.58 -6.04 20.03
N ASP A 100 -8.59 -7.31 20.44
CA ASP A 100 -8.98 -7.73 21.79
C ASP A 100 -7.94 -7.34 22.85
N ASN A 101 -6.65 -7.32 22.50
CA ASN A 101 -5.57 -6.90 23.40
C ASN A 101 -5.31 -5.38 23.41
N THR A 102 -6.13 -4.58 22.73
CA THR A 102 -6.03 -3.12 22.77
C THR A 102 -6.94 -2.54 23.85
N ASN A 103 -6.37 -1.67 24.70
CA ASN A 103 -7.00 -1.13 25.91
C ASN A 103 -7.30 0.37 25.80
N ALA A 104 -8.05 0.93 26.76
CA ALA A 104 -8.40 2.35 26.80
C ALA A 104 -7.19 3.28 26.57
N GLY A 105 -7.41 4.37 25.81
CA GLY A 105 -6.37 5.35 25.47
C GLY A 105 -5.44 4.93 24.33
N ASN A 106 -5.71 3.80 23.68
CA ASN A 106 -5.00 3.31 22.50
C ASN A 106 -5.91 3.36 21.25
N THR A 107 -5.34 3.10 20.07
CA THR A 107 -6.02 3.37 18.79
C THR A 107 -6.03 2.14 17.88
N ILE A 108 -7.18 1.91 17.24
CA ILE A 108 -7.35 0.98 16.13
C ILE A 108 -7.86 1.78 14.93
N LYS A 109 -7.13 1.74 13.82
CA LYS A 109 -7.53 2.38 12.55
C LYS A 109 -7.62 1.32 11.47
N VAL A 110 -8.77 1.20 10.81
CA VAL A 110 -9.04 0.19 9.77
C VAL A 110 -9.43 0.92 8.49
N ALA A 111 -8.63 0.77 7.42
CA ALA A 111 -9.02 1.16 6.07
C ALA A 111 -9.29 -0.12 5.28
N MET A 112 -10.54 -0.34 4.89
CA MET A 112 -10.96 -1.58 4.27
C MET A 112 -11.99 -1.33 3.18
N ALA A 113 -11.63 -1.54 1.91
CA ALA A 113 -12.53 -1.29 0.78
C ALA A 113 -13.89 -1.96 0.95
N PHE A 114 -13.88 -3.29 1.11
CA PHE A 114 -15.08 -4.07 1.37
C PHE A 114 -14.97 -4.74 2.73
N PHE A 115 -15.86 -4.36 3.63
CA PHE A 115 -15.99 -4.93 4.95
C PHE A 115 -17.40 -5.50 5.08
N ILE A 116 -17.53 -6.77 4.73
CA ILE A 116 -18.79 -7.48 4.58
C ILE A 116 -18.70 -8.78 5.38
N GLU A 117 -19.35 -8.81 6.54
CA GLU A 117 -19.38 -9.98 7.41
C GLU A 117 -20.80 -10.54 7.48
N PRO A 118 -21.01 -11.86 7.36
CA PRO A 118 -22.35 -12.45 7.40
C PRO A 118 -23.00 -12.40 8.79
N ASN A 119 -22.20 -12.23 9.85
CA ASN A 119 -22.62 -12.27 11.26
C ASN A 119 -22.02 -11.06 12.00
N VAL A 120 -22.35 -9.84 11.57
CA VAL A 120 -21.77 -8.60 12.10
C VAL A 120 -21.97 -8.51 13.61
N GLY A 121 -20.88 -8.34 14.36
CA GLY A 121 -20.93 -8.17 15.82
C GLY A 121 -21.04 -9.46 16.64
N GLU A 122 -21.17 -10.62 16.01
CA GLU A 122 -21.14 -11.91 16.70
C GLU A 122 -19.71 -12.32 17.12
N SER A 123 -19.60 -13.40 17.88
CA SER A 123 -18.30 -13.97 18.26
C SER A 123 -17.45 -14.28 17.01
N GLY A 124 -16.24 -13.75 16.98
CA GLY A 124 -15.33 -13.90 15.84
C GLY A 124 -15.56 -12.92 14.70
N SER A 125 -16.43 -11.92 14.84
CA SER A 125 -16.53 -10.78 13.92
C SER A 125 -15.34 -9.82 14.12
N LEU A 126 -14.87 -9.23 13.02
CA LEU A 126 -13.86 -8.16 13.00
C LEU A 126 -14.48 -6.78 13.30
N SER A 127 -15.81 -6.66 13.26
CA SER A 127 -16.58 -5.46 13.62
C SER A 127 -16.64 -5.24 15.15
N LYS A 128 -15.47 -4.99 15.76
CA LYS A 128 -15.23 -4.99 17.22
C LYS A 128 -15.77 -3.76 17.97
N VAL A 129 -17.07 -3.72 18.20
CA VAL A 129 -17.73 -2.71 19.08
C VAL A 129 -17.27 -2.82 20.54
N ASP A 130 -16.90 -4.02 20.98
CA ASP A 130 -16.36 -4.27 22.32
C ASP A 130 -15.05 -3.50 22.58
N ALA A 131 -14.18 -3.33 21.59
CA ALA A 131 -12.98 -2.48 21.70
C ALA A 131 -13.35 -1.02 22.02
N LYS A 132 -14.35 -0.47 21.33
CA LYS A 132 -14.87 0.86 21.62
C LYS A 132 -15.44 0.94 23.04
N ASN A 133 -16.18 -0.07 23.48
CA ASN A 133 -16.73 -0.15 24.83
C ASN A 133 -15.65 -0.26 25.92
N ARG A 134 -14.47 -0.81 25.59
CA ARG A 134 -13.27 -0.78 26.46
C ARG A 134 -12.60 0.59 26.54
N GLY A 135 -13.06 1.60 25.78
CA GLY A 135 -12.46 2.93 25.72
C GLY A 135 -11.34 3.08 24.69
N VAL A 136 -11.22 2.13 23.75
CA VAL A 136 -10.31 2.24 22.60
C VAL A 136 -10.89 3.24 21.60
N GLU A 137 -10.02 4.05 20.99
CA GLU A 137 -10.40 4.89 19.86
C GLU A 137 -10.36 4.06 18.57
N VAL A 138 -11.54 3.69 18.10
CA VAL A 138 -11.71 2.88 16.87
C VAL A 138 -12.16 3.80 15.73
N TYR A 139 -11.40 3.79 14.65
CA TYR A 139 -11.66 4.53 13.41
C TYR A 139 -11.71 3.55 12.24
N VAL A 140 -12.75 3.65 11.43
CA VAL A 140 -12.97 2.76 10.29
C VAL A 140 -13.28 3.59 9.05
N ILE A 141 -12.51 3.40 7.98
CA ILE A 141 -12.81 3.94 6.65
C ILE A 141 -13.17 2.75 5.75
N ILE A 142 -14.35 2.81 5.14
CA ILE A 142 -14.82 1.84 4.15
C ILE A 142 -15.29 2.55 2.88
N ASP A 143 -15.34 1.83 1.77
CA ASP A 143 -15.89 2.37 0.52
C ASP A 143 -17.39 2.70 0.68
N ASP A 144 -17.90 3.69 -0.07
CA ASP A 144 -19.31 4.12 -0.01
C ASP A 144 -20.28 3.20 -0.78
N SER A 145 -19.82 2.05 -1.24
CA SER A 145 -20.67 0.99 -1.80
C SER A 145 -21.71 0.47 -0.80
N ASP A 146 -22.95 0.30 -1.28
CA ASP A 146 -24.08 -0.32 -0.55
C ASP A 146 -23.72 -1.69 0.07
N SER A 147 -22.73 -2.39 -0.47
CA SER A 147 -22.25 -3.67 0.06
C SER A 147 -21.68 -3.58 1.48
N ASN A 148 -21.24 -2.38 1.89
CA ASN A 148 -20.71 -2.10 3.22
C ASN A 148 -21.79 -1.65 4.23
N ASP A 149 -23.04 -1.43 3.80
CA ASP A 149 -24.07 -0.78 4.61
C ASP A 149 -24.35 -1.49 5.92
N GLU A 150 -24.35 -2.83 5.94
CA GLU A 150 -24.64 -3.60 7.15
C GLU A 150 -23.59 -3.34 8.25
N VAL A 151 -22.30 -3.45 7.89
CA VAL A 151 -21.19 -3.19 8.81
C VAL A 151 -21.12 -1.71 9.18
N TYR A 152 -21.32 -0.81 8.22
CA TYR A 152 -21.41 0.64 8.47
C TYR A 152 -22.46 0.97 9.52
N ASN A 153 -23.69 0.49 9.31
CA ASN A 153 -24.83 0.77 10.18
C ASN A 153 -24.62 0.19 11.56
N TYR A 154 -24.11 -1.05 11.65
CA TYR A 154 -23.81 -1.69 12.92
C TYR A 154 -22.76 -0.91 13.72
N LEU A 155 -21.61 -0.62 13.13
CA LEU A 155 -20.51 0.09 13.80
C LEU A 155 -20.92 1.51 14.21
N SER A 156 -21.55 2.26 13.29
CA SER A 156 -21.96 3.65 13.52
C SER A 156 -23.04 3.76 14.59
N THR A 157 -24.06 2.88 14.57
CA THR A 157 -25.13 2.85 15.58
C THR A 157 -24.60 2.51 16.96
N ASN A 158 -23.49 1.76 17.04
CA ASN A 158 -22.81 1.43 18.28
C ASN A 158 -21.69 2.42 18.66
N GLY A 159 -21.63 3.59 18.02
CA GLY A 159 -20.74 4.69 18.41
C GLY A 159 -19.26 4.52 18.03
N VAL A 160 -18.95 3.61 17.10
CA VAL A 160 -17.62 3.55 16.46
C VAL A 160 -17.50 4.70 15.47
N ASN A 161 -16.31 5.29 15.34
CA ASN A 161 -16.08 6.34 14.34
C ASN A 161 -15.94 5.66 12.97
N VAL A 162 -16.95 5.79 12.10
CA VAL A 162 -16.92 5.24 10.75
C VAL A 162 -17.02 6.35 9.71
N LYS A 163 -16.24 6.25 8.65
CA LYS A 163 -16.27 7.15 7.50
C LYS A 163 -16.50 6.33 6.23
N LEU A 164 -17.54 6.72 5.49
CA LEU A 164 -17.72 6.29 4.11
C LEU A 164 -16.82 7.14 3.23
N ALA A 165 -15.92 6.48 2.50
CA ALA A 165 -15.06 7.13 1.54
C ALA A 165 -15.85 7.38 0.25
N SER A 166 -16.33 8.60 0.07
CA SER A 166 -17.02 9.01 -1.14
C SER A 166 -16.15 9.96 -1.97
N GLY A 167 -15.89 9.58 -3.23
CA GLY A 167 -15.06 10.35 -4.15
C GLY A 167 -15.70 10.61 -5.51
N GLY A 168 -17.00 10.34 -5.65
CA GLY A 168 -17.77 10.54 -6.89
C GLY A 168 -17.88 9.29 -7.79
N GLU A 169 -18.50 9.45 -8.96
CA GLU A 169 -19.03 8.38 -9.85
C GLU A 169 -18.02 7.32 -10.35
N PHE A 170 -16.72 7.50 -10.13
CA PHE A 170 -15.68 6.54 -10.54
C PHE A 170 -14.60 6.34 -9.48
N TYR A 171 -14.97 6.56 -8.23
CA TYR A 171 -14.09 6.40 -7.08
C TYR A 171 -14.32 5.05 -6.41
N THR A 172 -13.24 4.44 -5.94
CA THR A 172 -13.29 3.32 -5.01
C THR A 172 -12.14 3.46 -4.04
N MET A 173 -12.42 3.51 -2.74
CA MET A 173 -11.41 3.43 -1.70
C MET A 173 -10.94 1.98 -1.62
N HIS A 174 -9.88 1.64 -2.35
CA HIS A 174 -9.47 0.24 -2.50
C HIS A 174 -8.34 -0.19 -1.55
N ASP A 175 -8.06 0.59 -0.50
CA ASP A 175 -7.05 0.24 0.49
C ASP A 175 -7.54 -0.89 1.42
N LYS A 176 -6.61 -1.76 1.83
CA LYS A 176 -6.84 -2.78 2.87
C LYS A 176 -5.64 -2.78 3.82
N PHE A 177 -5.75 -2.01 4.90
CA PHE A 177 -4.76 -2.02 5.96
C PHE A 177 -5.37 -1.75 7.32
N VAL A 178 -4.70 -2.25 8.36
CA VAL A 178 -5.08 -2.08 9.75
C VAL A 178 -3.88 -1.57 10.53
N ILE A 179 -4.05 -0.47 11.24
CA ILE A 179 -3.08 0.07 12.17
C ILE A 179 -3.60 -0.16 13.59
N VAL A 180 -2.77 -0.75 14.43
CA VAL A 180 -3.03 -0.85 15.86
C VAL A 180 -1.85 -0.26 16.60
N LYS A 181 -2.12 0.72 17.47
CA LYS A 181 -1.12 1.31 18.37
C LYS A 181 -1.59 1.01 19.78
N ASN A 182 -0.84 0.18 20.50
CA ASN A 182 -1.16 -0.15 21.89
C ASN A 182 0.10 -0.21 22.76
N SER A 183 -0.05 -0.51 24.05
CA SER A 183 1.06 -0.56 25.01
C SER A 183 2.18 -1.56 24.66
N SER A 184 1.91 -2.53 23.79
CA SER A 184 2.89 -3.53 23.34
C SER A 184 3.65 -3.10 22.07
N GLY A 185 3.15 -2.09 21.35
CA GLY A 185 3.82 -1.49 20.19
C GLY A 185 2.88 -0.97 19.12
N ASN A 186 3.48 -0.68 17.96
CA ASN A 186 2.80 -0.24 16.75
C ASN A 186 2.80 -1.36 15.73
N TYR A 187 1.63 -1.66 15.19
CA TYR A 187 1.39 -2.78 14.30
C TYR A 187 0.72 -2.28 13.04
N ILE A 188 1.18 -2.79 11.89
CA ILE A 188 0.55 -2.59 10.60
C ILE A 188 0.24 -3.96 10.01
N VAL A 189 -0.97 -4.10 9.49
CA VAL A 189 -1.36 -5.17 8.58
C VAL A 189 -1.65 -4.53 7.24
N VAL A 190 -1.05 -5.03 6.17
CA VAL A 190 -1.37 -4.65 4.78
C VAL A 190 -1.77 -5.92 4.05
N SER A 191 -2.87 -5.89 3.32
CA SER A 191 -3.43 -7.10 2.71
C SER A 191 -3.91 -6.86 1.28
N THR A 192 -3.95 -7.93 0.48
CA THR A 192 -4.73 -7.97 -0.76
C THR A 192 -6.19 -8.35 -0.51
N SER A 193 -6.45 -9.02 0.62
CA SER A 193 -7.75 -9.52 1.07
C SER A 193 -8.62 -8.39 1.63
N ASN A 194 -9.88 -8.32 1.19
CA ASN A 194 -10.91 -7.56 1.88
C ASN A 194 -11.44 -8.33 3.09
N PHE A 195 -12.20 -7.66 3.96
CA PHE A 195 -12.90 -8.33 5.05
C PHE A 195 -14.22 -8.92 4.56
N ILE A 196 -14.13 -9.90 3.66
CA ILE A 196 -15.25 -10.64 3.05
C ILE A 196 -14.98 -12.14 3.06
N VAL A 197 -16.03 -12.95 3.18
CA VAL A 197 -15.94 -14.42 3.32
C VAL A 197 -15.13 -15.06 2.21
N GLU A 198 -15.30 -14.60 0.96
CA GLU A 198 -14.64 -15.13 -0.22
C GLU A 198 -13.13 -14.89 -0.20
N ASN A 199 -12.66 -13.74 0.32
CA ASN A 199 -11.23 -13.47 0.40
C ASN A 199 -10.53 -14.26 1.51
N PHE A 200 -11.25 -14.67 2.56
CA PHE A 200 -10.69 -15.57 3.56
C PHE A 200 -10.73 -17.04 3.11
N ASN A 201 -11.79 -17.47 2.40
CA ASN A 201 -12.05 -18.91 2.23
C ASN A 201 -11.79 -19.44 0.81
N GLN A 202 -11.71 -18.57 -0.20
CA GLN A 202 -11.71 -19.01 -1.61
C GLN A 202 -10.65 -18.33 -2.46
N SER A 203 -10.25 -17.10 -2.13
CA SER A 203 -9.31 -16.32 -2.94
C SER A 203 -7.87 -16.54 -2.53
N ASN A 204 -6.98 -16.55 -3.51
CA ASN A 204 -5.54 -16.53 -3.29
C ASN A 204 -5.10 -15.10 -2.94
N ASP A 205 -5.18 -14.76 -1.67
CA ASP A 205 -4.79 -13.48 -1.12
C ASP A 205 -3.57 -13.60 -0.21
N THR A 206 -2.93 -12.47 0.09
CA THR A 206 -1.84 -12.41 1.05
C THR A 206 -2.03 -11.25 2.02
N ALA A 207 -1.62 -11.45 3.27
CA ALA A 207 -1.59 -10.41 4.29
C ALA A 207 -0.22 -10.36 4.95
N LEU A 208 0.31 -9.15 5.10
CA LEU A 208 1.60 -8.87 5.71
C LEU A 208 1.39 -8.15 7.03
N PHE A 209 1.77 -8.79 8.12
CA PHE A 209 1.79 -8.23 9.47
C PHE A 209 3.21 -7.82 9.83
N ILE A 210 3.35 -6.58 10.32
CA ILE A 210 4.63 -6.05 10.78
C ILE A 210 4.41 -5.25 12.06
N LYS A 211 5.18 -5.55 13.10
CA LYS A 211 5.38 -4.62 14.21
C LYS A 211 6.44 -3.59 13.81
N SER A 212 6.02 -2.38 13.46
CA SER A 212 6.93 -1.30 13.05
C SER A 212 6.34 0.07 13.30
N LYS A 213 7.08 0.92 14.02
CA LYS A 213 6.73 2.32 14.22
C LYS A 213 6.86 3.12 12.92
N ALA A 214 7.90 2.87 12.14
CA ALA A 214 8.16 3.61 10.91
C ALA A 214 7.06 3.36 9.87
N LEU A 215 6.69 2.09 9.63
CA LEU A 215 5.60 1.76 8.72
C LEU A 215 4.27 2.29 9.24
N THR A 216 3.94 2.06 10.52
CA THR A 216 2.70 2.57 11.10
C THR A 216 2.56 4.09 10.93
N HIS A 217 3.65 4.86 11.07
CA HIS A 217 3.60 6.31 10.88
C HIS A 217 3.12 6.71 9.48
N PHE A 218 3.70 6.15 8.41
CA PHE A 218 3.31 6.53 7.05
C PHE A 218 1.90 6.08 6.67
N PHE A 219 1.49 4.89 7.11
CA PHE A 219 0.11 4.44 6.93
C PHE A 219 -0.88 5.27 7.75
N GLU A 220 -0.47 5.76 8.92
CA GLU A 220 -1.29 6.65 9.74
C GLU A 220 -1.45 8.04 9.13
N GLU A 221 -0.38 8.63 8.57
CA GLU A 221 -0.46 9.89 7.81
C GLU A 221 -1.43 9.76 6.63
N GLU A 222 -1.40 8.63 5.91
CA GLU A 222 -2.37 8.36 4.86
C GLU A 222 -3.79 8.23 5.40
N PHE A 223 -3.97 7.43 6.45
CA PHE A 223 -5.26 7.22 7.08
C PHE A 223 -5.88 8.54 7.55
N ASP A 224 -5.12 9.38 8.26
CA ASP A 224 -5.61 10.64 8.80
C ASP A 224 -5.89 11.65 7.69
N TYR A 225 -5.14 11.61 6.60
CA TYR A 225 -5.41 12.43 5.42
C TYR A 225 -6.72 12.01 4.73
N MET A 226 -6.92 10.71 4.54
CA MET A 226 -8.19 10.12 4.09
C MET A 226 -9.34 10.46 5.04
N TRP A 227 -9.11 10.39 6.36
CA TRP A 227 -10.08 10.75 7.37
C TRP A 227 -10.58 12.19 7.25
N ASN A 228 -9.78 13.08 6.66
CA ASN A 228 -10.14 14.46 6.34
C ASN A 228 -10.69 14.64 4.90
N ASP A 229 -11.31 13.61 4.33
CA ASP A 229 -11.98 13.60 3.02
C ASP A 229 -11.04 13.82 1.81
N ASN A 230 -9.74 13.56 1.99
CA ASN A 230 -8.74 13.67 0.92
C ASN A 230 -8.59 12.36 0.15
N PHE A 231 -9.69 11.90 -0.43
CA PHE A 231 -9.77 10.68 -1.22
C PHE A 231 -9.55 10.92 -2.71
N GLY A 232 -9.05 9.91 -3.43
CA GLY A 232 -9.08 9.88 -4.89
C GLY A 232 -8.53 11.16 -5.54
N ALA A 233 -9.36 11.87 -6.31
CA ALA A 233 -8.98 13.11 -6.95
C ALA A 233 -8.67 14.29 -6.00
N ASN A 234 -9.19 14.25 -4.77
CA ASN A 234 -8.93 15.26 -3.75
C ASN A 234 -7.58 15.06 -3.07
N LYS A 235 -6.94 13.89 -3.25
CA LYS A 235 -5.60 13.61 -2.73
C LYS A 235 -4.57 14.53 -3.39
N LYS A 236 -3.95 15.41 -2.59
CA LYS A 236 -2.93 16.37 -3.03
C LYS A 236 -1.56 16.13 -2.41
N ARG A 237 -1.48 15.31 -1.36
CA ARG A 237 -0.25 14.96 -0.66
C ARG A 237 0.15 13.53 -0.98
N ASP A 238 1.45 13.37 -1.25
CA ASP A 238 2.09 12.07 -1.42
C ASP A 238 2.63 11.62 -0.05
N HIS A 239 2.22 10.44 0.40
CA HIS A 239 2.76 9.80 1.61
C HIS A 239 3.54 8.52 1.26
N SER A 240 3.94 8.36 -0.01
CA SER A 240 4.92 7.35 -0.41
C SER A 240 6.15 7.39 0.46
N PHE A 241 6.68 6.22 0.78
CA PHE A 241 7.77 6.08 1.74
C PHE A 241 8.79 5.04 1.31
N LEU A 242 10.00 5.20 1.87
CA LEU A 242 11.00 4.15 1.94
C LEU A 242 11.44 4.03 3.40
N VAL A 243 11.32 2.83 3.97
CA VAL A 243 11.74 2.56 5.36
C VAL A 243 12.57 1.29 5.43
N PHE A 244 13.32 1.17 6.53
CA PHE A 244 14.26 0.09 6.76
C PHE A 244 13.90 -0.61 8.06
N VAL A 245 13.54 -1.89 7.93
CA VAL A 245 13.18 -2.76 9.05
C VAL A 245 13.94 -4.08 8.90
N ASN A 246 14.70 -4.48 9.91
CA ASN A 246 15.58 -5.67 9.89
C ASN A 246 16.50 -5.74 8.65
N GLU A 247 17.04 -4.60 8.24
CA GLU A 247 17.96 -4.44 7.08
C GLU A 247 17.26 -4.72 5.74
N LYS A 248 15.94 -4.91 5.77
CA LYS A 248 15.09 -5.01 4.59
C LYS A 248 14.55 -3.63 4.24
N THR A 249 14.53 -3.35 2.95
CA THR A 249 13.92 -2.15 2.41
C THR A 249 12.43 -2.39 2.20
N PHE A 250 11.59 -1.51 2.74
CA PHE A 250 10.16 -1.46 2.48
C PHE A 250 9.86 -0.17 1.73
N GLU A 251 9.23 -0.31 0.57
CA GLU A 251 8.82 0.80 -0.27
C GLU A 251 7.30 0.77 -0.43
N GLY A 252 6.64 1.89 -0.14
CA GLY A 252 5.18 2.00 -0.15
C GLY A 252 4.68 3.17 -0.98
N TYR A 253 3.52 2.97 -1.61
CA TYR A 253 2.89 3.95 -2.49
C TYR A 253 1.39 4.04 -2.26
N PHE A 254 0.88 5.25 -2.05
CA PHE A 254 -0.54 5.51 -1.89
C PHE A 254 -1.08 6.21 -3.14
N ASN A 255 -2.03 5.58 -3.82
CA ASN A 255 -2.59 6.04 -5.10
C ASN A 255 -4.09 6.37 -4.93
N PRO A 256 -4.65 7.26 -5.77
CA PRO A 256 -4.04 7.92 -6.92
C PRO A 256 -3.35 9.24 -6.54
N GLN A 257 -2.11 9.42 -6.99
CA GLN A 257 -1.45 10.71 -6.85
C GLN A 257 -1.81 11.62 -8.04
N ARG A 258 -3.06 12.09 -8.13
CA ARG A 258 -3.56 12.86 -9.31
C ARG A 258 -2.76 14.14 -9.59
N TYR A 259 -2.24 14.77 -8.53
CA TYR A 259 -1.39 15.97 -8.59
C TYR A 259 0.11 15.65 -8.56
N GLY A 260 0.48 14.36 -8.56
CA GLY A 260 1.83 13.87 -8.78
C GLY A 260 1.81 12.83 -9.90
N ASP A 261 2.88 12.06 -10.02
CA ASP A 261 3.00 11.11 -11.11
C ASP A 261 2.05 9.91 -10.91
N TRP A 262 0.81 10.01 -11.39
CA TRP A 262 -0.20 8.94 -11.35
C TRP A 262 0.25 7.65 -12.07
N LYS A 263 1.33 7.71 -12.85
CA LYS A 263 1.96 6.57 -13.51
C LYS A 263 3.24 6.11 -12.81
N ARG A 264 3.59 6.67 -11.64
CA ARG A 264 4.81 6.33 -10.90
C ARG A 264 4.95 4.83 -10.71
N VAL A 265 3.94 4.18 -10.12
CA VAL A 265 3.97 2.72 -9.88
C VAL A 265 4.07 1.93 -11.20
N PRO A 266 3.22 2.17 -12.22
CA PRO A 266 3.41 1.54 -13.53
C PRO A 266 4.79 1.72 -14.16
N TYR A 267 5.38 2.92 -14.08
CA TYR A 267 6.71 3.19 -14.63
C TYR A 267 7.82 2.50 -13.83
N LEU A 268 7.74 2.49 -12.51
CA LEU A 268 8.68 1.75 -11.66
C LEU A 268 8.69 0.26 -11.99
N ILE A 269 7.50 -0.36 -12.05
CA ILE A 269 7.34 -1.76 -12.47
C ILE A 269 7.92 -1.98 -13.87
N SER A 270 7.62 -1.09 -14.82
CA SER A 270 8.17 -1.17 -16.18
C SER A 270 9.71 -1.14 -16.18
N GLY A 271 10.33 -0.28 -15.35
CA GLY A 271 11.77 -0.19 -15.20
C GLY A 271 12.40 -1.47 -14.64
N TYR A 272 11.76 -2.13 -13.68
CA TYR A 272 12.21 -3.43 -13.19
C TYR A 272 12.18 -4.49 -14.30
N ILE A 273 11.11 -4.51 -15.10
CA ILE A 273 10.96 -5.46 -16.23
C ILE A 273 12.07 -5.23 -17.28
N TYR A 274 12.31 -3.97 -17.67
CA TYR A 274 13.36 -3.63 -18.66
C TYR A 274 14.76 -4.09 -18.23
N ARG A 275 15.07 -4.05 -16.93
CA ARG A 275 16.38 -4.45 -16.40
C ARG A 275 16.51 -5.96 -16.13
N SER A 276 15.41 -6.70 -16.19
CA SER A 276 15.39 -8.11 -15.82
C SER A 276 15.63 -9.02 -17.03
N ASN A 277 16.45 -10.06 -16.87
CA ASN A 277 16.60 -11.13 -17.86
C ASN A 277 15.43 -12.13 -17.80
N GLU A 278 14.75 -12.19 -16.65
CA GLU A 278 13.58 -13.02 -16.42
C GLU A 278 12.55 -12.24 -15.60
N THR A 279 11.32 -12.19 -16.09
CA THR A 279 10.17 -11.59 -15.42
C THR A 279 9.12 -12.67 -15.18
N ILE A 280 8.75 -12.86 -13.91
CA ILE A 280 7.64 -13.71 -13.50
C ILE A 280 6.63 -12.82 -12.79
N PHE A 281 5.37 -12.84 -13.21
CA PHE A 281 4.34 -11.97 -12.64
C PHE A 281 3.00 -12.69 -12.45
N THR A 282 2.21 -12.18 -11.50
CA THR A 282 0.80 -12.50 -11.37
C THR A 282 -0.02 -11.21 -11.51
N ALA A 283 -1.24 -11.31 -12.05
CA ALA A 283 -2.14 -10.16 -12.11
C ALA A 283 -3.61 -10.60 -12.04
N HIS A 284 -4.36 -10.01 -11.10
CA HIS A 284 -5.80 -10.18 -11.07
C HIS A 284 -6.44 -9.48 -12.28
N LEU A 285 -6.16 -8.18 -12.43
CA LEU A 285 -6.57 -7.34 -13.56
C LEU A 285 -5.35 -6.89 -14.36
N PHE A 286 -5.30 -7.30 -15.61
CA PHE A 286 -4.30 -6.98 -16.62
C PHE A 286 -5.00 -6.65 -17.95
N ASN A 287 -5.60 -5.47 -18.00
CA ASN A 287 -6.46 -5.01 -19.08
C ASN A 287 -5.75 -4.02 -20.03
N LEU A 288 -6.50 -3.46 -20.98
CA LEU A 288 -5.98 -2.49 -21.93
C LEU A 288 -5.86 -1.05 -21.40
N ALA A 289 -6.14 -0.79 -20.12
CA ALA A 289 -6.15 0.57 -19.57
C ALA A 289 -4.82 1.31 -19.77
N ASN A 290 -4.94 2.62 -20.00
CA ASN A 290 -3.78 3.49 -20.23
C ASN A 290 -2.85 3.59 -19.01
N SER A 291 -3.36 3.37 -17.79
CA SER A 291 -2.58 3.34 -16.56
C SER A 291 -1.53 2.23 -16.55
N VAL A 292 -1.88 1.05 -17.05
CA VAL A 292 -0.99 -0.14 -17.07
C VAL A 292 -0.19 -0.28 -18.35
N LYS A 293 -0.37 0.63 -19.33
CA LYS A 293 0.36 0.62 -20.61
C LYS A 293 1.88 0.50 -20.44
N PRO A 294 2.56 1.21 -19.51
CA PRO A 294 4.01 1.08 -19.33
C PRO A 294 4.45 -0.35 -18.99
N ILE A 295 3.72 -1.02 -18.09
CA ILE A 295 4.00 -2.42 -17.70
C ILE A 295 3.82 -3.34 -18.91
N ARG A 296 2.69 -3.20 -19.63
CA ARG A 296 2.42 -4.03 -20.82
C ARG A 296 3.49 -3.85 -21.90
N GLN A 297 3.89 -2.61 -22.17
CA GLN A 297 4.93 -2.33 -23.17
C GLN A 297 6.26 -2.95 -22.76
N ALA A 298 6.67 -2.81 -21.48
CA ALA A 298 7.90 -3.41 -21.00
C ALA A 298 7.92 -4.94 -21.11
N LEU A 299 6.79 -5.61 -20.87
CA LEU A 299 6.69 -7.07 -21.06
C LEU A 299 6.82 -7.48 -22.54
N VAL A 300 6.19 -6.72 -23.46
CA VAL A 300 6.28 -6.96 -24.91
C VAL A 300 7.71 -6.73 -25.40
N ASP A 301 8.34 -5.63 -24.96
CA ASP A 301 9.72 -5.30 -25.32
C ASP A 301 10.67 -6.37 -24.79
N ALA A 302 10.50 -6.81 -23.53
CA ALA A 302 11.31 -7.87 -22.96
C ALA A 302 11.20 -9.18 -23.76
N TYR A 303 9.98 -9.55 -24.18
CA TYR A 303 9.76 -10.72 -25.04
C TYR A 303 10.45 -10.55 -26.41
N ASN A 304 10.31 -9.39 -27.05
CA ASN A 304 10.94 -9.10 -28.35
C ASN A 304 12.47 -9.09 -28.26
N GLU A 305 13.03 -8.70 -27.11
CA GLU A 305 14.46 -8.79 -26.79
C GLU A 305 14.90 -10.21 -26.38
N SER A 306 14.05 -11.23 -26.53
CA SER A 306 14.32 -12.62 -26.17
C SER A 306 14.59 -12.86 -24.67
N LYS A 307 14.11 -11.98 -23.79
CA LYS A 307 14.11 -12.20 -22.33
C LYS A 307 12.98 -13.15 -21.94
N LYS A 308 13.11 -13.82 -20.78
CA LYS A 308 12.09 -14.74 -20.28
C LYS A 308 10.95 -13.96 -19.63
N VAL A 309 9.73 -14.14 -20.10
CA VAL A 309 8.52 -13.54 -19.52
C VAL A 309 7.49 -14.62 -19.26
N ARG A 310 7.04 -14.75 -18.00
CA ARG A 310 6.02 -15.73 -17.57
C ARG A 310 4.98 -15.03 -16.70
N GLY A 311 3.70 -15.19 -17.03
CA GLY A 311 2.61 -14.53 -16.34
C GLY A 311 1.47 -15.48 -16.00
N ILE A 312 0.89 -15.32 -14.81
CA ILE A 312 -0.39 -15.95 -14.44
C ILE A 312 -1.39 -14.84 -14.18
N PHE A 313 -2.51 -14.83 -14.90
CA PHE A 313 -3.54 -13.81 -14.69
C PHE A 313 -4.94 -14.42 -14.76
N THR A 314 -5.88 -13.81 -14.05
CA THR A 314 -7.26 -14.31 -13.98
C THR A 314 -7.90 -14.26 -15.35
N GLU A 315 -8.35 -15.41 -15.88
CA GLU A 315 -8.90 -15.50 -17.23
C GLU A 315 -10.14 -14.61 -17.42
N GLU A 316 -10.98 -14.55 -16.40
CA GLU A 316 -12.26 -13.85 -16.44
C GLU A 316 -12.11 -12.34 -16.39
N ALA A 317 -11.06 -11.80 -15.80
CA ALA A 317 -10.94 -10.35 -15.59
C ALA A 317 -10.23 -9.61 -16.75
N ASN A 318 -9.80 -10.34 -17.79
CA ASN A 318 -8.86 -9.87 -18.82
C ASN A 318 -9.42 -10.02 -20.25
N PHE A 319 -10.64 -9.54 -20.47
CA PHE A 319 -11.40 -9.77 -21.71
C PHE A 319 -10.75 -9.19 -22.97
N ASP A 320 -9.98 -8.10 -22.85
CA ASP A 320 -9.51 -7.30 -24.00
C ASP A 320 -8.03 -7.55 -24.39
N MET A 321 -7.36 -8.57 -23.86
CA MET A 321 -5.92 -8.76 -24.11
C MET A 321 -5.63 -9.44 -25.46
N PRO A 322 -4.71 -8.90 -26.30
CA PRO A 322 -4.46 -9.37 -27.68
C PRO A 322 -3.83 -10.77 -27.80
N TYR A 323 -3.60 -11.47 -26.69
CA TYR A 323 -3.04 -12.83 -26.64
C TYR A 323 -3.83 -13.75 -25.70
N ARG A 324 -5.10 -13.42 -25.44
CA ARG A 324 -5.99 -14.35 -24.75
C ARG A 324 -6.07 -15.61 -25.61
N ALA A 325 -5.64 -16.76 -25.09
CA ALA A 325 -6.03 -18.04 -25.66
C ALA A 325 -7.57 -18.01 -25.73
N PRO A 326 -8.19 -18.26 -26.90
CA PRO A 326 -9.64 -18.21 -26.99
C PRO A 326 -10.19 -19.18 -25.95
N LYS A 327 -11.19 -18.72 -25.17
CA LYS A 327 -12.01 -19.60 -24.34
C LYS A 327 -12.35 -20.81 -25.21
N CYS A 328 -12.08 -22.02 -24.73
CA CYS A 328 -12.63 -23.23 -25.34
C CYS A 328 -14.15 -23.19 -25.19
N SER A 329 -14.82 -22.40 -26.02
CA SER A 329 -16.26 -22.48 -26.22
C SER A 329 -16.51 -23.74 -27.04
N LYS A 330 -17.22 -24.69 -26.45
CA LYS A 330 -17.90 -25.75 -27.20
C LYS A 330 -18.83 -25.07 -28.21
N HIS A 331 -18.41 -24.97 -29.47
CA HIS A 331 -19.24 -25.20 -30.64
C HIS A 331 -18.39 -25.13 -31.93
N GLY A 332 -18.44 -26.22 -32.70
CA GLY A 332 -18.33 -26.19 -34.17
C GLY A 332 -16.96 -25.90 -34.76
N GLU A 333 -16.21 -26.98 -34.98
CA GLU A 333 -15.24 -27.20 -36.06
C GLU A 333 -14.01 -26.28 -36.21
N LEU A 334 -12.85 -26.96 -36.17
CA LEU A 334 -11.50 -26.55 -36.62
C LEU A 334 -10.86 -25.40 -35.83
N PHE A 335 -10.10 -25.74 -34.78
CA PHE A 335 -8.64 -25.98 -34.82
C PHE A 335 -8.21 -26.79 -33.59
N ARG A 336 -7.24 -27.70 -33.79
CA ARG A 336 -6.64 -28.55 -32.74
C ARG A 336 -5.66 -27.73 -31.87
N CYS A 337 -5.62 -28.05 -30.58
CA CYS A 337 -4.80 -27.45 -29.53
C CYS A 337 -3.30 -27.43 -29.83
#